data_AF-A0A1B2ZB84-F1
#
_entry.id   AF-A0A1B2ZB84-F1
#
_cell.length_a   1.000
_cell.length_b   1.000
_cell.length_c   1.000
_cell.angle_alpha   90.00
_cell.angle_beta   90.00
_cell.angle_gamma   90.00
#
_symmetry.space_group_name_H-M   'P 1'
#
loop_
_entity.id
_entity.type
_entity.pdbx_description
1 polymer ?
#
loop_
_entity_poly.entity_id
_entity_poly.type
_entity_poly.pdbx_seq_one_letter_code
_entity_poly.pdbx_strand_id
1 'polypeptide(L)'
;MKLSTDLPAPLGKKQTRELFDSCDKFTFQVPLIRGREMVEFPVDQEFLTKRYTEEAVKWIREKTDKPFFLYLAHNMPHAPVFASPRFQKRSEGGRYGDVIEEIDWSVGQVMDTLKETGIEQDGGWVFSPETGRHIQSEDNTTTPFHPPPLRSKGGFKTLPPKENS
;
A
#
# COMPACT_ATOMS: atom_id res chain seq x y z
N MET A 1 6.73 11.05 5.49
CA MET A 1 5.92 12.02 4.69
C MET A 1 4.47 11.79 5.06
N LYS A 2 3.62 12.83 5.05
CA LYS A 2 2.18 12.67 5.33
C LYS A 2 1.37 13.31 4.20
N LEU A 3 0.31 12.65 3.77
CA LEU A 3 -0.68 13.15 2.83
C LEU A 3 -1.97 13.50 3.58
N SER A 4 -2.67 14.56 3.18
CA SER A 4 -4.02 14.85 3.65
C SER A 4 -5.00 14.07 2.77
N THR A 5 -5.71 13.10 3.37
CA THR A 5 -6.62 12.17 2.66
C THR A 5 -8.04 12.72 2.50
N ASP A 6 -8.40 13.79 3.21
CA ASP A 6 -9.74 14.38 3.20
C ASP A 6 -9.85 15.55 2.22
N LEU A 7 -9.60 15.28 0.93
CA LEU A 7 -9.78 16.30 -0.10
C LEU A 7 -11.26 16.40 -0.52
N PRO A 8 -11.81 17.62 -0.60
CA PRO A 8 -13.12 17.81 -1.23
C PRO A 8 -13.07 17.36 -2.69
N ALA A 9 -14.22 16.95 -3.22
CA ALA A 9 -14.34 16.66 -4.65
C ALA A 9 -13.84 17.84 -5.50
N PRO A 10 -13.29 17.61 -6.71
CA PRO A 10 -12.98 18.67 -7.65
C PRO A 10 -14.21 19.56 -7.88
N LEU A 11 -14.01 20.87 -8.09
CA LEU A 11 -15.11 21.83 -8.23
C LEU A 11 -16.21 21.32 -9.17
N GLY A 12 -17.44 21.28 -8.67
CA GLY A 12 -18.63 20.87 -9.43
C GLY A 12 -18.83 19.36 -9.59
N LYS A 13 -17.97 18.51 -9.02
CA LYS A 13 -18.13 17.05 -9.06
C LYS A 13 -18.54 16.51 -7.69
N LYS A 14 -19.28 15.40 -7.67
CA LYS A 14 -19.51 14.59 -6.46
C LYS A 14 -18.46 13.48 -6.43
N GLN A 15 -18.01 13.07 -5.23
CA GLN A 15 -17.19 11.86 -5.09
C GLN A 15 -18.07 10.64 -5.37
N THR A 16 -18.00 10.11 -6.59
CA THR A 16 -18.70 8.90 -7.01
C THR A 16 -17.70 7.85 -7.49
N ARG A 17 -18.15 6.60 -7.63
CA ARG A 17 -17.30 5.53 -8.12
C ARG A 17 -16.78 5.82 -9.54
N GLU A 18 -17.64 6.37 -10.40
CA GLU A 18 -17.30 6.74 -11.78
C GLU A 18 -16.22 7.81 -11.83
N LEU A 19 -16.23 8.76 -10.88
CA LEU A 19 -15.18 9.76 -10.75
C LEU A 19 -13.84 9.11 -10.42
N PHE A 20 -13.82 8.15 -9.49
CA PHE A 20 -12.58 7.46 -9.11
C PHE A 20 -12.05 6.52 -10.20
N ASP A 21 -12.93 5.96 -11.03
CA ASP A 21 -12.51 5.12 -12.15
C ASP A 21 -11.93 5.92 -13.32
N SER A 22 -12.42 7.16 -13.52
CA SER A 22 -12.01 8.04 -14.63
C SER A 22 -10.98 9.11 -14.27
N CYS A 23 -10.64 9.28 -12.99
CA CYS A 23 -9.70 10.31 -12.58
C CYS A 23 -8.24 9.97 -12.90
N ASP A 24 -7.49 11.01 -13.22
CA ASP A 24 -6.04 10.99 -13.37
C ASP A 24 -5.32 11.41 -12.07
N LYS A 25 -4.00 11.26 -12.08
CA LYS A 25 -3.09 11.54 -10.95
C LYS A 25 -3.13 12.97 -10.39
N PHE A 26 -3.70 13.94 -11.12
CA PHE A 26 -3.83 15.34 -10.70
C PHE A 26 -5.29 15.77 -10.48
N THR A 27 -6.26 14.88 -10.71
CA THR A 27 -7.69 15.19 -10.47
C THR A 27 -7.93 15.62 -9.02
N PHE A 28 -7.26 14.97 -8.06
CA PHE A 28 -7.25 15.36 -6.65
C PHE A 28 -5.89 15.95 -6.32
N GLN A 29 -5.80 17.28 -6.26
CA GLN A 29 -4.53 17.97 -6.02
C GLN A 29 -4.15 17.86 -4.54
N VAL A 30 -3.21 16.96 -4.25
CA VAL A 30 -2.65 16.73 -2.91
C VAL A 30 -1.25 17.37 -2.78
N PRO A 31 -0.88 17.92 -1.62
CA PRO A 31 0.49 18.34 -1.33
C PRO A 31 1.32 17.19 -0.75
N LEU A 32 2.57 17.04 -1.19
CA LEU A 32 3.56 16.20 -0.51
C LEU A 32 4.28 17.02 0.56
N ILE A 33 4.20 16.58 1.83
CA ILE A 33 4.76 17.32 2.97
C ILE A 33 5.84 16.48 3.70
N ARG A 34 6.96 17.13 4.03
CA ARG A 34 8.04 16.62 4.88
C ARG A 34 8.18 17.51 6.11
N GLY A 35 7.84 16.98 7.29
CA GLY A 35 7.80 17.79 8.51
C GLY A 35 6.74 18.88 8.40
N ARG A 36 7.18 20.13 8.27
CA ARG A 36 6.30 21.32 8.06
C ARG A 36 6.48 21.97 6.70
N GLU A 37 7.28 21.37 5.83
CA GLU A 37 7.63 21.94 4.53
C GLU A 37 6.89 21.22 3.41
N MET A 38 6.35 22.01 2.48
CA MET A 38 5.77 21.50 1.25
C MET A 38 6.89 21.14 0.28
N VAL A 39 6.95 19.87 -0.09
CA VAL A 39 7.94 19.33 -1.03
C VAL A 39 7.44 19.48 -2.47
N GLU A 40 6.16 19.21 -2.71
CA GLU A 40 5.57 19.22 -4.05
C GLU A 40 4.05 19.48 -4.00
N PHE A 41 3.53 20.27 -4.95
CA PHE A 41 2.09 20.46 -5.17
C PHE A 41 1.79 20.87 -6.62
N PRO A 42 0.80 20.23 -7.30
CA PRO A 42 0.19 18.96 -6.92
C PRO A 42 1.22 17.82 -7.06
N VAL A 43 1.25 16.88 -6.12
CA VAL A 43 2.16 15.73 -6.25
C VAL A 43 1.68 14.75 -7.31
N ASP A 44 2.62 14.21 -8.08
CA ASP A 44 2.34 13.05 -8.92
C ASP A 44 2.08 11.81 -8.05
N GLN A 45 0.80 11.44 -7.94
CA GLN A 45 0.34 10.34 -7.10
C GLN A 45 0.80 8.96 -7.57
N GLU A 46 1.20 8.79 -8.83
CA GLU A 46 1.71 7.50 -9.36
C GLU A 46 3.05 7.12 -8.74
N PHE A 47 3.81 8.08 -8.21
CA PHE A 47 5.14 7.83 -7.65
C PHE A 47 5.18 7.78 -6.12
N LEU A 48 4.05 7.95 -5.43
CA LEU A 48 4.03 8.03 -3.97
C LEU A 48 4.54 6.76 -3.30
N THR A 49 4.07 5.58 -3.72
CA THR A 49 4.52 4.30 -3.16
C THR A 49 6.04 4.17 -3.30
N LYS A 50 6.56 4.34 -4.51
CA LYS A 50 8.00 4.30 -4.79
C LYS A 50 8.80 5.29 -3.92
N ARG A 51 8.37 6.55 -3.82
CA ARG A 51 9.08 7.57 -3.02
C ARG A 51 9.10 7.23 -1.54
N TYR A 52 8.01 6.67 -1.01
CA TYR A 52 7.95 6.21 0.38
C TYR A 52 8.89 5.02 0.61
N THR A 53 8.93 4.07 -0.33
CA THR A 53 9.88 2.95 -0.29
C THR A 53 11.32 3.44 -0.28
N GLU A 54 11.70 4.33 -1.21
CA GLU A 54 13.06 4.83 -1.33
C GLU A 54 13.52 5.60 -0.07
N GLU A 55 12.65 6.43 0.50
CA GLU A 55 12.95 7.16 1.74
C GLU A 55 13.09 6.20 2.93
N ALA A 56 12.21 5.18 3.03
CA ALA A 56 12.28 4.17 4.08
C ALA A 56 13.60 3.36 4.01
N VAL A 57 13.93 2.86 2.81
CA VAL A 57 15.17 2.10 2.56
C VAL A 57 16.39 2.94 2.90
N LYS A 58 16.42 4.19 2.43
CA LYS A 58 17.50 5.13 2.74
C LYS A 58 17.65 5.33 4.25
N TRP A 59 16.54 5.60 4.93
CA TRP A 59 16.55 5.86 6.37
C TRP A 59 16.99 4.65 7.20
N ILE A 60 16.57 3.44 6.82
CA ILE A 60 17.02 2.19 7.48
C ILE A 60 18.54 2.03 7.34
N ARG A 61 19.08 2.24 6.13
CA ARG A 61 20.52 2.15 5.88
C ARG A 61 21.34 3.17 6.67
N GLU A 62 20.75 4.32 7.02
CA GLU A 62 21.39 5.35 7.84
C GLU A 62 21.27 5.10 9.36
N LYS A 63 20.48 4.10 9.81
CA LYS A 63 20.13 3.86 11.22
C LYS A 63 20.50 2.46 11.71
N THR A 64 21.74 2.03 11.46
CA THR A 64 22.22 0.68 11.79
C THR A 64 22.49 0.42 13.28
N ASP A 65 22.72 1.46 14.09
CA ASP A 65 23.36 1.26 15.41
C ASP A 65 22.42 1.45 16.61
N LYS A 66 21.13 1.76 16.39
CA LYS A 66 20.16 2.01 17.47
C LYS A 66 18.80 1.40 17.16
N PRO A 67 18.08 0.87 18.16
CA PRO A 67 16.69 0.48 18.01
C PRO A 67 15.86 1.65 17.46
N PHE A 68 15.00 1.37 16.50
CA PHE A 68 14.17 2.37 15.86
C PHE A 68 12.75 1.85 15.63
N PHE A 69 11.83 2.77 15.38
CA PHE A 69 10.48 2.46 14.96
C PHE A 69 10.19 3.18 13.64
N LEU A 70 9.91 2.40 12.59
CA LEU A 70 9.51 2.91 11.29
C LEU A 70 8.01 2.67 11.11
N TYR A 71 7.26 3.77 10.99
CA TYR A 71 5.86 3.74 10.58
C TYR A 71 5.77 4.15 9.11
N LEU A 72 5.52 3.16 8.24
CA LEU A 72 5.39 3.33 6.80
C LEU A 72 3.93 3.15 6.38
N ALA A 73 3.16 4.23 6.45
CA ALA A 73 1.78 4.26 5.98
C ALA A 73 1.75 4.60 4.47
N HIS A 74 1.55 3.58 3.64
CA HIS A 74 1.26 3.78 2.22
C HIS A 74 -0.08 4.51 2.05
N ASN A 75 -0.11 5.50 1.15
CA ASN A 75 -1.38 6.18 0.79
C ASN A 75 -2.32 5.25 0.00
N MET A 76 -1.71 4.31 -0.72
CA MET A 76 -2.41 3.26 -1.46
C MET A 76 -2.77 2.10 -0.52
N PRO A 77 -3.90 1.40 -0.71
CA PRO A 77 -4.76 1.42 -1.89
C PRO A 77 -6.01 2.32 -1.76
N HIS A 78 -5.98 3.39 -0.97
CA HIS A 78 -7.12 4.29 -0.86
C HIS A 78 -7.50 4.87 -2.23
N ALA A 79 -8.79 4.89 -2.55
CA ALA A 79 -9.26 5.41 -3.84
C ALA A 79 -9.09 6.94 -3.92
N PRO A 80 -8.78 7.49 -5.10
CA PRO A 80 -8.46 6.80 -6.34
C PRO A 80 -7.06 6.15 -6.36
N VAL A 81 -6.98 4.97 -6.99
CA VAL A 81 -5.77 4.14 -7.00
C VAL A 81 -4.80 4.56 -8.12
N PHE A 82 -3.54 4.75 -7.75
CA PHE A 82 -2.45 5.07 -8.68
C PHE A 82 -1.24 4.18 -8.41
N ALA A 83 -0.74 3.54 -9.45
CA ALA A 83 0.49 2.76 -9.43
C ALA A 83 1.52 3.40 -10.34
N SER A 84 2.81 3.23 -10.05
CA SER A 84 3.87 3.75 -10.93
C SER A 84 3.88 3.06 -12.28
N PRO A 85 4.42 3.68 -13.35
CA PRO A 85 4.38 3.13 -14.71
C PRO A 85 4.93 1.71 -14.85
N ARG A 86 5.80 1.27 -13.94
CA ARG A 86 6.35 -0.09 -13.89
C ARG A 86 5.30 -1.16 -13.60
N PHE A 87 4.25 -0.81 -12.87
CA PHE A 87 3.22 -1.73 -12.38
C PHE A 87 1.88 -1.59 -13.08
N GLN A 88 1.64 -0.49 -13.81
CA GLN A 88 0.37 -0.27 -14.51
C GLN A 88 0.07 -1.32 -15.59
N LYS A 89 -1.19 -1.79 -15.63
CA LYS A 89 -1.76 -2.73 -16.61
C LYS A 89 -1.06 -4.08 -16.66
N ARG A 90 -0.59 -4.57 -15.51
CA ARG A 90 0.13 -5.85 -15.41
C ARG A 90 -0.66 -6.90 -14.66
N SER A 91 -1.43 -6.47 -13.66
CA SER A 91 -2.16 -7.37 -12.79
C SER A 91 -3.47 -7.82 -13.41
N GLU A 92 -3.82 -9.10 -13.21
CA GLU A 92 -5.16 -9.62 -13.52
C GLU A 92 -6.24 -8.94 -12.66
N GLY A 93 -5.87 -8.30 -11.54
CA GLY A 93 -6.74 -7.51 -10.68
C GLY A 93 -7.01 -6.07 -11.16
N GLY A 94 -6.59 -5.70 -12.38
CA GLY A 94 -6.73 -4.35 -12.92
C GLY A 94 -5.96 -3.30 -12.12
N ARG A 95 -6.39 -2.02 -12.15
CA ARG A 95 -5.70 -0.90 -11.46
C ARG A 95 -5.47 -1.15 -9.97
N TYR A 96 -6.40 -1.84 -9.32
CA TYR A 96 -6.26 -2.19 -7.90
C TYR A 96 -5.18 -3.26 -7.72
N GLY A 97 -5.17 -4.30 -8.56
CA GLY A 97 -4.12 -5.31 -8.58
C GLY A 97 -2.72 -4.72 -8.82
N ASP A 98 -2.59 -3.79 -9.76
CA ASP A 98 -1.33 -3.09 -10.05
C ASP A 98 -0.79 -2.37 -8.79
N VAL A 99 -1.67 -1.75 -8.01
CA VAL A 99 -1.32 -1.09 -6.74
C VAL A 99 -0.90 -2.10 -5.67
N ILE A 100 -1.61 -3.23 -5.56
CA ILE A 100 -1.25 -4.28 -4.61
C ILE A 100 0.12 -4.87 -4.93
N GLU A 101 0.42 -5.10 -6.22
CA GLU A 101 1.74 -5.56 -6.66
C GLU A 101 2.85 -4.55 -6.36
N GLU A 102 2.57 -3.25 -6.47
CA GLU A 102 3.55 -2.21 -6.12
C GLU A 102 3.78 -2.12 -4.59
N ILE A 103 2.73 -2.29 -3.78
CA ILE A 103 2.85 -2.36 -2.32
C ILE A 103 3.65 -3.61 -1.92
N ASP A 104 3.37 -4.76 -2.52
CA ASP A 104 4.12 -6.00 -2.28
C ASP A 104 5.60 -5.82 -2.62
N TRP A 105 5.92 -5.23 -3.77
CA TRP A 105 7.29 -4.86 -4.12
C TRP A 105 7.92 -3.91 -3.09
N SER A 106 7.19 -2.89 -2.64
CA SER A 106 7.68 -1.95 -1.62
C SER A 106 8.02 -2.65 -0.31
N VAL A 107 7.18 -3.57 0.15
CA VAL A 107 7.44 -4.36 1.37
C VAL A 107 8.68 -5.22 1.16
N GLY A 108 8.81 -5.86 0.00
CA GLY A 108 10.00 -6.63 -0.36
C GLY A 108 11.29 -5.80 -0.24
N GLN A 109 11.32 -4.58 -0.79
CA GLN A 109 12.49 -3.70 -0.68
C GLN A 109 12.87 -3.35 0.76
N VAL A 110 11.88 -3.12 1.63
CA VAL A 110 12.14 -2.84 3.05
C VAL A 110 12.70 -4.08 3.75
N MET A 111 12.11 -5.25 3.51
CA MET A 111 12.57 -6.52 4.09
C MET A 111 13.98 -6.90 3.62
N ASP A 112 14.28 -6.73 2.33
CA ASP A 112 15.61 -6.97 1.77
C ASP A 112 16.63 -6.02 2.40
N THR A 113 16.28 -4.76 2.61
CA THR A 113 17.16 -3.79 3.27
C THR A 113 17.42 -4.16 4.74
N LEU A 114 16.41 -4.61 5.48
CA LEU A 114 16.59 -5.07 6.86
C LEU A 114 17.51 -6.30 6.94
N LYS A 115 17.40 -7.21 5.97
CA LYS A 115 18.31 -8.36 5.82
C LYS A 115 19.74 -7.94 5.52
N GLU A 116 19.93 -7.07 4.52
CA GLU A 116 21.23 -6.57 4.11
C GLU A 116 21.96 -5.83 5.23
N THR A 117 21.22 -5.09 6.06
CA THR A 117 21.77 -4.34 7.20
C THR A 117 21.97 -5.18 8.46
N GLY A 118 21.52 -6.44 8.48
CA GLY A 118 21.66 -7.35 9.63
C GLY A 118 20.69 -7.08 10.80
N ILE A 119 19.72 -6.19 10.62
CA ILE A 119 18.79 -5.72 11.67
C ILE A 119 17.68 -6.75 11.95
N GLU A 120 17.43 -7.67 11.01
CA GLU A 120 16.37 -8.70 11.13
C GLU A 120 16.54 -9.60 12.36
N GLN A 121 17.76 -9.73 12.94
CA GLN A 121 17.99 -10.61 14.09
C GLN A 121 17.46 -10.06 15.42
N ASP A 122 17.23 -8.74 15.54
CA ASP A 122 16.86 -8.08 16.81
C ASP A 122 15.47 -7.42 16.80
N GLY A 123 14.84 -7.25 15.63
CA GLY A 123 13.63 -6.45 15.47
C GLY A 123 12.41 -7.24 14.98
N GLY A 124 11.35 -7.29 15.80
CA GLY A 124 10.04 -7.76 15.34
C GLY A 124 9.41 -6.76 14.35
N TRP A 125 8.80 -7.25 13.27
CA TRP A 125 8.06 -6.44 12.30
C TRP A 125 6.58 -6.82 12.31
N VAL A 126 5.71 -5.84 12.03
CA VAL A 126 4.26 -6.03 11.96
C VAL A 126 3.75 -5.32 10.71
N PHE A 127 3.06 -6.06 9.84
CA PHE A 127 2.26 -5.48 8.76
C PHE A 127 0.79 -5.49 9.16
N SER A 128 0.15 -4.32 9.13
CA SER A 128 -1.29 -4.20 9.34
C SER A 128 -1.89 -3.30 8.25
N PRO A 129 -2.91 -3.74 7.51
CA PRO A 129 -3.69 -2.83 6.69
C PRO A 129 -4.44 -1.84 7.60
N GLU A 130 -4.40 -0.54 7.28
CA GLU A 130 -4.98 0.51 8.14
C GLU A 130 -6.52 0.50 8.14
N THR A 131 -7.14 -0.20 7.18
CA THR A 131 -8.59 -0.32 7.06
C THR A 131 -8.97 -1.71 6.58
N GLY A 132 -9.79 -2.44 7.33
CA GLY A 132 -10.61 -3.51 6.77
C GLY A 132 -11.49 -2.93 5.67
N ARG A 133 -11.75 -3.67 4.58
CA ARG A 133 -12.55 -3.20 3.45
C ARG A 133 -13.84 -2.52 3.96
N HIS A 134 -14.01 -1.23 3.64
CA HIS A 134 -15.33 -0.61 3.69
C HIS A 134 -16.14 -1.13 2.50
N ILE A 135 -16.74 -2.30 2.67
CA ILE A 135 -17.84 -2.78 1.84
C ILE A 135 -19.09 -2.06 2.35
N GLN A 136 -19.52 -0.99 1.67
CA GLN A 136 -20.89 -0.55 1.81
C GLN A 136 -21.77 -1.56 1.09
N SER A 137 -22.48 -2.37 1.86
CA SER A 137 -23.58 -3.18 1.38
C SER A 137 -24.76 -2.26 1.10
N GLU A 138 -24.97 -1.90 -0.16
CA GLU A 138 -26.31 -1.54 -0.62
C GLU A 138 -26.95 -2.81 -1.19
N ASP A 139 -27.92 -3.34 -0.45
CA ASP A 139 -28.80 -4.41 -0.88
C ASP A 139 -29.64 -3.91 -2.07
N ASN A 140 -29.42 -4.43 -3.28
CA ASN A 140 -30.52 -4.92 -4.10
C ASN A 140 -30.06 -5.85 -5.23
N THR A 141 -30.45 -7.12 -5.11
CA THR A 141 -30.74 -8.09 -6.18
C THR A 141 -29.97 -7.96 -7.51
N THR A 142 -28.91 -8.77 -7.69
CA THR A 142 -28.69 -9.72 -8.82
C THR A 142 -27.31 -10.38 -8.65
N THR A 143 -27.31 -11.68 -8.32
CA THR A 143 -26.19 -12.65 -8.27
C THR A 143 -24.85 -12.22 -7.63
N PRO A 144 -24.45 -12.77 -6.48
CA PRO A 144 -23.12 -12.52 -5.91
C PRO A 144 -22.02 -13.12 -6.79
N PHE A 145 -21.05 -12.29 -7.19
CA PHE A 145 -19.78 -12.77 -7.71
C PHE A 145 -19.02 -13.47 -6.58
N HIS A 146 -18.98 -14.81 -6.64
CA HIS A 146 -18.02 -15.60 -5.88
C HIS A 146 -16.72 -15.65 -6.69
N PRO A 147 -15.61 -15.03 -6.23
CA PRO A 147 -14.32 -15.40 -6.77
C PRO A 147 -14.04 -16.87 -6.38
N PRO A 148 -13.53 -17.72 -7.29
CA PRO A 148 -13.14 -19.08 -6.92
C PRO A 148 -12.04 -19.02 -5.85
N PRO A 149 -12.05 -19.94 -4.87
CA PRO A 149 -10.99 -20.01 -3.87
C PRO A 149 -9.63 -20.24 -4.55
N LEU A 150 -8.62 -19.49 -4.13
CA LEU A 150 -7.23 -19.71 -4.52
C LEU A 150 -6.82 -21.13 -4.08
N ARG A 151 -6.72 -22.05 -5.04
CA ARG A 151 -6.17 -23.38 -4.80
C ARG A 151 -4.64 -23.25 -4.72
N SER A 152 -4.09 -23.14 -3.52
CA SER A 152 -2.66 -23.36 -3.32
C SER A 152 -2.34 -24.83 -3.63
N LYS A 153 -1.65 -25.09 -4.74
CA LYS A 153 -0.91 -26.33 -4.93
C LYS A 153 0.42 -26.18 -4.20
N GLY A 154 0.41 -26.48 -2.89
CA GLY A 154 1.61 -26.47 -2.06
C GLY A 154 1.24 -26.88 -0.63
N GLY A 155 1.20 -28.19 -0.38
CA GLY A 155 0.86 -28.73 0.94
C GLY A 155 1.94 -28.43 1.97
N PHE A 156 1.60 -27.59 2.95
CA PHE A 156 2.37 -27.48 4.19
C PHE A 156 1.82 -28.53 5.16
N LYS A 157 2.59 -29.61 5.40
CA LYS A 157 2.30 -30.57 6.46
C LYS A 157 2.62 -29.92 7.80
N THR A 158 1.60 -29.68 8.62
CA THR A 158 1.77 -29.37 10.04
C THR A 158 2.30 -30.60 10.77
N LEU A 159 3.45 -30.47 11.43
CA LEU A 159 3.94 -31.47 12.40
C LEU A 159 3.09 -31.41 13.67
N PRO A 160 2.71 -32.54 14.28
CA PRO A 160 1.99 -32.53 15.54
C PRO A 160 2.88 -32.06 16.70
N PRO A 161 2.30 -31.42 17.73
CA PRO A 161 3.04 -30.90 18.88
C PRO A 161 3.67 -32.04 19.70
N LYS A 162 4.89 -31.82 20.20
CA LYS A 162 5.51 -32.68 21.20
C LYS A 162 4.84 -32.42 22.56
N GLU A 163 4.18 -33.44 23.11
CA GLU A 163 3.80 -33.46 24.52
C GLU A 163 5.06 -33.60 25.38
N ASN A 164 5.20 -32.71 26.36
CA ASN A 164 6.18 -32.81 27.44
C ASN A 164 5.46 -33.33 28.69
N SER A 165 5.59 -34.63 28.98
CA SER A 165 5.74 -35.23 30.33
C SER A 165 5.85 -36.75 30.22
#